data_AF-A0A8D8ZPA8-F1
#
_entry.id   AF-A0A8D8ZPA8-F1
#
_cell.length_a   1.000
_cell.length_b   1.000
_cell.length_c   1.000
_cell.angle_alpha   90.00
_cell.angle_beta   90.00
_cell.angle_gamma   90.00
#
_symmetry.space_group_name_H-M   'P 1'
#
loop_
_entity.id
_entity.type
_entity.pdbx_description
1 polymer ?
#
loop_
_entity_poly.entity_id
_entity_poly.type
_entity_poly.pdbx_seq_one_letter_code
_entity_poly.pdbx_strand_id
1 'polypeptide(L)'
;MLHHFIMFYQVVLPLFMFICCAHCSINFYTRIPDSIPIHRRSGNKHLILTDYIEAGQAAKAKNLSQVILPGLNITSYAGYFRVNATVDRTLNASLFFWFFPAEVNASSAPLLVWLNGGPGAPSMEGLFLEHGPLVLSETNGFVQIQKRTTLWTFNQNVIYIDNPVGTGFSYAQHPDLYARNEVQVGENLYIALTQFYKVFPEFAKNDFYLAGESYGGKYVADFALTIHVNNVDAKIEIPLKGIAIGNGLCDPANMLVYSNYLNQVGLVDDHGKNLLEQKEKEAAKLVEENKWSEAVDVFYSIVNGGLNDIGSIKNVTGFSKLFNYLV
;
A
#
# COMPACT_ATOMS: atom_id res chain seq x y z
N MET A 1 -51.72 -18.08 7.79
CA MET A 1 -50.70 -18.03 6.71
C MET A 1 -50.02 -16.65 6.56
N LEU A 2 -50.61 -15.54 7.03
CA LEU A 2 -49.97 -14.21 6.94
C LEU A 2 -49.03 -13.87 8.12
N HIS A 3 -49.15 -14.56 9.27
CA HIS A 3 -48.27 -14.34 10.43
C HIS A 3 -46.90 -15.03 10.36
N HIS A 4 -46.72 -16.05 9.51
CA HIS A 4 -45.40 -16.69 9.31
C HIS A 4 -44.52 -15.95 8.29
N PHE A 5 -45.10 -15.08 7.44
CA PHE A 5 -44.36 -14.28 6.46
C PHE A 5 -43.72 -13.02 7.06
N ILE A 6 -44.33 -12.43 8.11
CA ILE A 6 -43.85 -11.20 8.75
C ILE A 6 -42.62 -11.49 9.64
N MET A 7 -42.56 -12.67 10.25
CA MET A 7 -41.44 -13.08 11.11
C MET A 7 -40.16 -13.42 10.33
N PHE A 8 -40.29 -13.81 9.06
CA PHE A 8 -39.15 -14.08 8.17
C PHE A 8 -38.46 -12.77 7.74
N TYR A 9 -39.23 -11.69 7.54
CA TYR A 9 -38.69 -10.39 7.13
C TYR A 9 -38.07 -9.56 8.27
N GLN A 10 -38.50 -9.75 9.52
CA GLN A 10 -37.97 -9.00 10.67
C GLN A 10 -36.71 -9.60 11.31
N VAL A 11 -36.37 -10.86 11.00
CA VAL A 11 -35.22 -11.55 11.61
C VAL A 11 -34.13 -11.90 10.58
N VAL A 12 -34.48 -12.20 9.32
CA VAL A 12 -33.51 -12.65 8.31
C VAL A 12 -32.83 -11.49 7.59
N LEU A 13 -33.53 -10.38 7.34
CA LEU A 13 -32.97 -9.20 6.65
C LEU A 13 -31.92 -8.43 7.47
N PRO A 14 -32.07 -8.26 8.80
CA PRO A 14 -31.02 -7.66 9.63
C PRO A 14 -29.80 -8.56 9.79
N LEU A 15 -29.99 -9.90 9.77
CA LEU A 15 -28.90 -10.88 9.81
C LEU A 15 -28.07 -10.84 8.52
N PHE A 16 -28.72 -10.66 7.36
CA PHE A 16 -28.05 -10.54 6.06
C PHE A 16 -27.27 -9.21 5.95
N MET A 17 -27.78 -8.10 6.49
CA MET A 17 -27.02 -6.84 6.57
C MET A 17 -25.86 -6.90 7.56
N PHE A 18 -25.98 -7.62 8.69
CA PHE A 18 -24.86 -7.80 9.63
C PHE A 18 -23.74 -8.67 9.04
N ILE A 19 -24.10 -9.65 8.19
CA ILE A 19 -23.14 -10.46 7.46
C ILE A 19 -22.49 -9.62 6.33
N CYS A 20 -23.24 -8.84 5.55
CA CYS A 20 -22.65 -7.99 4.50
C CYS A 20 -21.72 -6.87 5.03
N CYS A 21 -21.99 -6.28 6.20
CA CYS A 21 -21.11 -5.25 6.78
C CYS A 21 -19.80 -5.80 7.37
N ALA A 22 -19.75 -7.09 7.73
CA ALA A 22 -18.52 -7.71 8.26
C ALA A 22 -17.51 -8.09 7.16
N HIS A 23 -17.92 -8.14 5.89
CA HIS A 23 -17.12 -8.71 4.80
C HIS A 23 -16.28 -7.69 4.02
N CYS A 24 -16.35 -6.39 4.33
CA CYS A 24 -15.44 -5.37 3.79
C CYS A 24 -14.20 -5.10 4.66
N SER A 25 -13.94 -5.90 5.71
CA SER A 25 -12.92 -5.58 6.72
C SER A 25 -11.96 -6.73 7.06
N ILE A 26 -11.83 -7.75 6.20
CA ILE A 26 -10.91 -8.86 6.48
C ILE A 26 -9.49 -8.41 6.12
N ASN A 27 -8.85 -7.79 7.11
CA ASN A 27 -7.41 -7.61 7.13
C ASN A 27 -6.79 -9.02 7.23
N PHE A 28 -6.17 -9.50 6.16
CA PHE A 28 -5.54 -10.83 6.11
C PHE A 28 -4.37 -10.98 7.09
N TYR A 29 -3.88 -9.86 7.63
CA TYR A 29 -2.93 -9.83 8.72
C TYR A 29 -3.70 -9.95 10.04
N THR A 30 -3.48 -11.05 10.77
CA THR A 30 -3.93 -11.20 12.16
C THR A 30 -3.57 -9.93 12.94
N ARG A 31 -4.55 -9.31 13.60
CA ARG A 31 -4.24 -8.32 14.63
C ARG A 31 -3.27 -8.96 15.61
N ILE A 32 -2.10 -8.37 15.75
CA ILE A 32 -1.13 -8.78 16.77
C ILE A 32 -1.88 -8.74 18.10
N PRO A 33 -1.96 -9.85 18.85
CA PRO A 33 -2.60 -9.85 20.15
C PRO A 33 -2.00 -8.73 21.02
N ASP A 34 -2.84 -8.00 21.76
CA ASP A 34 -2.42 -6.94 22.70
C ASP A 34 -1.46 -7.44 23.81
N SER A 35 -1.08 -8.72 23.79
CA SER A 35 -0.22 -9.39 24.77
C SER A 35 1.26 -9.06 24.63
N ILE A 36 1.70 -8.37 23.57
CA ILE A 36 3.02 -7.73 23.60
C ILE A 36 2.82 -6.42 24.36
N PRO A 37 3.47 -6.20 25.52
CA PRO A 37 3.48 -4.89 26.14
C PRO A 37 4.21 -3.94 25.19
N ILE A 38 3.46 -3.31 24.29
CA ILE A 38 3.93 -2.14 23.58
C ILE A 38 4.15 -1.14 24.71
N HIS A 39 5.39 -0.77 24.96
CA HIS A 39 5.70 0.44 25.69
C HIS A 39 5.11 1.60 24.87
N ARG A 40 3.80 1.83 25.00
CA ARG A 40 3.18 3.09 24.63
C ARG A 40 3.87 4.09 25.53
N ARG A 41 4.83 4.83 24.98
CA ARG A 41 5.32 6.06 25.62
C ARG A 41 4.07 6.89 25.89
N SER A 42 3.66 6.95 27.16
CA SER A 42 2.53 7.76 27.55
C SER A 42 2.83 9.20 27.13
N GLY A 43 1.90 9.82 26.40
CA GLY A 43 1.98 11.24 26.04
C GLY A 43 2.59 11.61 24.69
N ASN A 44 3.14 10.69 23.88
CA ASN A 44 3.58 11.06 22.53
C ASN A 44 2.40 11.07 21.55
N LYS A 45 1.80 12.25 21.34
CA LYS A 45 0.95 12.53 20.18
C LYS A 45 1.75 12.23 18.90
N HIS A 46 1.10 11.69 17.86
CA HIS A 46 1.72 11.50 16.55
C HIS A 46 2.43 12.79 16.09
N LEU A 47 3.64 12.67 15.52
CA LEU A 47 4.36 13.82 14.98
C LEU A 47 3.74 14.23 13.63
N ILE A 48 2.71 15.06 13.69
CA ILE A 48 2.05 15.59 12.50
C ILE A 48 2.83 16.81 12.01
N LEU A 49 3.66 16.60 10.98
CA LEU A 49 4.52 17.65 10.43
C LEU A 49 3.71 18.79 9.82
N THR A 50 2.50 18.49 9.33
CA THR A 50 1.56 19.48 8.80
C THR A 50 1.31 20.64 9.77
N ASP A 51 1.20 20.37 11.07
CA ASP A 51 0.92 21.43 12.06
C ASP A 51 2.08 22.44 12.14
N TYR A 52 3.31 21.96 11.98
CA TYR A 52 4.50 22.82 11.94
C TYR A 52 4.64 23.53 10.61
N ILE A 53 4.27 22.88 9.49
CA ILE A 53 4.27 23.50 8.16
C ILE A 53 3.27 24.67 8.12
N GLU A 54 2.04 24.46 8.60
CA GLU A 54 0.99 25.48 8.69
C GLU A 54 1.40 26.65 9.59
N ALA A 55 2.19 26.39 10.64
CA ALA A 55 2.75 27.41 11.51
C ALA A 55 4.01 28.12 10.95
N GLY A 56 4.45 27.81 9.73
CA GLY A 56 5.67 28.36 9.14
C GLY A 56 6.97 27.84 9.77
N GLN A 57 6.92 26.73 10.52
CA GLN A 57 8.02 26.13 11.28
C GLN A 57 8.63 24.90 10.59
N ALA A 58 8.78 24.93 9.26
CA ALA A 58 9.26 23.78 8.48
C ALA A 58 10.62 23.23 8.95
N ALA A 59 11.57 24.11 9.29
CA ALA A 59 12.87 23.69 9.83
C ALA A 59 12.75 22.93 11.16
N LYS A 60 11.78 23.31 12.00
CA LYS A 60 11.47 22.59 13.24
C LYS A 60 10.83 21.24 12.95
N ALA A 61 9.91 21.18 11.99
CA ALA A 61 9.34 19.91 11.51
C ALA A 61 10.45 18.94 11.07
N LYS A 62 11.40 19.42 10.25
CA LYS A 62 12.54 18.63 9.79
C LYS A 62 13.37 18.08 10.96
N ASN A 63 13.74 18.93 11.92
CA ASN A 63 14.51 18.51 13.09
C ASN A 63 13.74 17.47 13.92
N LEU A 64 12.47 17.72 14.23
CA LEU A 64 11.64 16.80 15.01
C LEU A 64 11.42 15.45 14.31
N SER A 65 11.42 15.43 12.97
CA SER A 65 11.23 14.19 12.21
C SER A 65 12.43 13.25 12.23
N GLN A 66 13.61 13.70 12.68
CA GLN A 66 14.81 12.87 12.69
C GLN A 66 14.63 11.62 13.57
N VAL A 67 14.93 10.45 13.00
CA VAL A 67 14.86 9.16 13.70
C VAL A 67 16.26 8.74 14.13
N ILE A 68 16.41 8.44 15.41
CA ILE A 68 17.64 7.88 15.98
C ILE A 68 17.46 6.37 16.10
N LEU A 69 18.29 5.61 15.38
CA LEU A 69 18.36 4.15 15.44
C LEU A 69 19.61 3.75 16.24
N PRO A 70 19.48 3.39 17.54
CA PRO A 70 20.64 3.07 18.38
C PRO A 70 21.49 1.96 17.76
N GLY A 71 22.81 2.18 17.69
CA GLY A 71 23.75 1.22 17.12
C GLY A 71 23.84 1.22 15.58
N LEU A 72 23.01 2.01 14.88
CA LEU A 72 23.05 2.16 13.43
C LEU A 72 23.37 3.61 13.05
N ASN A 73 24.45 3.81 12.30
CA ASN A 73 24.79 5.12 11.73
C ASN A 73 24.01 5.37 10.43
N ILE A 74 22.68 5.51 10.55
CA ILE A 74 21.77 5.73 9.42
C ILE A 74 20.98 7.02 9.68
N THR A 75 21.07 7.97 8.76
CA THR A 75 20.23 9.17 8.79
C THR A 75 18.87 8.84 8.22
N SER A 76 17.80 9.16 8.95
CA SER A 76 16.44 9.01 8.44
C SER A 76 15.46 9.94 9.16
N TYR A 77 14.30 10.15 8.54
CA TYR A 77 13.27 11.06 9.02
C TYR A 77 11.90 10.43 8.88
N ALA A 78 11.07 10.47 9.92
CA ALA A 78 9.73 9.91 9.90
C ALA A 78 8.72 10.85 10.54
N GLY A 79 7.47 10.73 10.12
CA GLY A 79 6.39 11.54 10.64
C GLY A 79 5.12 11.35 9.83
N TYR A 80 4.18 12.27 10.04
CA TYR A 80 2.86 12.21 9.42
C TYR A 80 2.57 13.49 8.64
N PHE A 81 2.02 13.32 7.44
CA PHE A 81 1.41 14.40 6.68
C PHE A 81 -0.10 14.20 6.68
N ARG A 82 -0.85 15.21 7.15
CA ARG A 82 -2.29 15.26 7.01
C ARG A 82 -2.64 15.46 5.54
N VAL A 83 -3.53 14.64 5.01
CA VAL A 83 -3.86 14.62 3.57
C VAL A 83 -5.27 15.08 3.25
N ASN A 84 -6.11 15.29 4.28
CA ASN A 84 -7.42 15.86 4.09
C ASN A 84 -7.50 17.31 4.62
N ALA A 85 -8.11 18.19 3.84
CA ALA A 85 -8.30 19.59 4.19
C ALA A 85 -9.60 19.77 4.99
N THR A 86 -9.53 19.69 6.30
CA THR A 86 -10.65 20.02 7.19
C THR A 86 -10.21 20.94 8.33
N VAL A 87 -11.09 21.88 8.67
CA VAL A 87 -10.95 22.71 9.89
C VAL A 87 -11.29 21.90 11.15
N ASP A 88 -12.09 20.86 11.01
CA ASP A 88 -12.44 19.96 12.10
C ASP A 88 -11.36 18.91 12.30
N ARG A 89 -10.52 19.12 13.32
CA ARG A 89 -9.42 18.23 13.68
C ARG A 89 -9.88 16.90 14.30
N THR A 90 -11.18 16.65 14.43
CA THR A 90 -11.73 15.33 14.77
C THR A 90 -11.91 14.43 13.54
N LEU A 91 -11.78 15.00 12.34
CA LEU A 91 -11.83 14.31 11.06
C LEU A 91 -10.45 14.31 10.40
N ASN A 92 -9.37 13.91 11.07
CA ASN A 92 -8.04 13.87 10.43
C ASN A 92 -7.76 12.52 9.74
N ALA A 93 -7.19 12.60 8.54
CA ALA A 93 -6.51 11.53 7.84
C ALA A 93 -5.06 11.92 7.57
N SER A 94 -4.13 11.02 7.90
CA SER A 94 -2.69 11.26 7.76
C SER A 94 -1.99 10.06 7.16
N LEU A 95 -1.06 10.33 6.23
CA LEU A 95 -0.10 9.35 5.73
C LEU A 95 1.17 9.39 6.57
N PHE A 96 1.62 8.24 7.02
CA PHE A 96 2.94 8.03 7.58
C PHE A 96 3.97 7.90 6.45
N PHE A 97 5.13 8.51 6.66
CA PHE A 97 6.29 8.32 5.80
C PHE A 97 7.53 8.03 6.63
N TRP A 98 8.48 7.34 6.00
CA TRP A 98 9.85 7.24 6.47
C TRP A 98 10.81 7.49 5.31
N PHE A 99 11.58 8.57 5.42
CA PHE A 99 12.53 9.05 4.44
C PHE A 99 13.97 8.70 4.83
N PHE A 100 14.71 8.18 3.85
CA PHE A 100 16.13 7.87 3.95
C PHE A 100 16.88 8.59 2.82
N PRO A 101 17.69 9.61 3.15
CA PRO A 101 18.62 10.20 2.18
C PRO A 101 19.61 9.15 1.67
N ALA A 102 20.11 9.35 0.45
CA ALA A 102 21.12 8.46 -0.13
C ALA A 102 22.40 8.47 0.71
N GLU A 103 23.04 7.31 0.86
CA GLU A 103 24.32 7.22 1.57
C GLU A 103 25.45 7.92 0.81
N VAL A 104 25.38 7.88 -0.52
CA VAL A 104 26.34 8.52 -1.42
C VAL A 104 25.66 9.69 -2.13
N ASN A 105 26.25 10.87 -2.01
CA ASN A 105 25.84 12.08 -2.74
C ASN A 105 24.34 12.44 -2.59
N ALA A 106 23.78 12.34 -1.38
CA ALA A 106 22.35 12.62 -1.09
C ALA A 106 21.80 13.89 -1.76
N SER A 107 22.58 14.98 -1.80
CA SER A 107 22.14 16.26 -2.35
C SER A 107 21.92 16.26 -3.88
N SER A 108 22.49 15.31 -4.62
CA SER A 108 22.34 15.17 -6.07
C SER A 108 21.77 13.82 -6.52
N ALA A 109 21.68 12.85 -5.61
CA ALA A 109 21.02 11.57 -5.88
C ALA A 109 19.52 11.78 -6.22
N PRO A 110 18.92 10.98 -7.12
CA PRO A 110 17.49 11.10 -7.39
C PRO A 110 16.63 10.88 -6.14
N LEU A 111 15.44 11.45 -6.14
CA LEU A 111 14.41 11.23 -5.11
C LEU A 111 13.39 10.23 -5.64
N LEU A 112 13.08 9.22 -4.83
CA LEU A 112 12.18 8.14 -5.19
C LEU A 112 11.14 7.94 -4.09
N VAL A 113 9.87 7.85 -4.47
CA VAL A 113 8.81 7.32 -3.60
C VAL A 113 8.64 5.84 -3.90
N TRP A 114 8.62 5.00 -2.86
CA TRP A 114 8.31 3.58 -2.94
C TRP A 114 6.93 3.29 -2.36
N LEU A 115 6.12 2.51 -3.10
CA LEU A 115 4.76 2.11 -2.72
C LEU A 115 4.58 0.58 -2.88
N ASN A 116 4.43 -0.13 -1.76
CA ASN A 116 3.93 -1.52 -1.80
C ASN A 116 2.43 -1.54 -2.17
N GLY A 117 1.93 -2.73 -2.54
CA GLY A 117 0.58 -2.94 -3.06
C GLY A 117 -0.46 -3.40 -2.04
N GLY A 118 -0.98 -4.62 -2.23
CA GLY A 118 -2.06 -5.21 -1.43
C GLY A 118 -3.38 -5.34 -2.20
N PRO A 119 -4.27 -4.32 -2.20
CA PRO A 119 -4.14 -2.98 -1.62
C PRO A 119 -4.09 -2.97 -0.07
N GLY A 120 -3.35 -2.02 0.50
CA GLY A 120 -3.27 -1.82 1.96
C GLY A 120 -2.11 -2.55 2.65
N ALA A 121 -1.12 -3.05 1.89
CA ALA A 121 0.15 -3.49 2.44
C ALA A 121 1.04 -2.27 2.75
N PRO A 122 1.67 -2.19 3.92
CA PRO A 122 2.50 -1.04 4.28
C PRO A 122 3.78 -1.01 3.45
N SER A 123 4.22 0.19 3.07
CA SER A 123 5.52 0.36 2.39
C SER A 123 6.71 0.09 3.31
N MET A 124 6.43 -0.13 4.58
CA MET A 124 7.38 -0.71 5.53
C MET A 124 7.83 -2.12 5.12
N GLU A 125 7.06 -2.86 4.31
CA GLU A 125 7.51 -4.13 3.71
C GLU A 125 8.73 -3.89 2.80
N GLY A 126 8.66 -2.94 1.88
CA GLY A 126 9.82 -2.56 1.05
C GLY A 126 11.02 -2.06 1.84
N LEU A 127 10.74 -1.36 2.95
CA LEU A 127 11.77 -0.86 3.86
C LEU A 127 12.52 -1.99 4.58
N PHE A 128 11.79 -2.96 5.16
CA PHE A 128 12.36 -3.97 6.07
C PHE A 128 12.63 -5.32 5.42
N LEU A 129 11.90 -5.69 4.38
CA LEU A 129 11.92 -7.04 3.80
C LEU A 129 12.62 -7.05 2.44
N GLU A 130 12.52 -5.97 1.67
CA GLU A 130 12.95 -5.96 0.27
C GLU A 130 14.29 -5.23 0.06
N HIS A 131 14.23 -3.93 -0.24
CA HIS A 131 15.36 -3.17 -0.77
C HIS A 131 15.74 -1.95 0.11
N GLY A 132 15.02 -1.73 1.20
CA GLY A 132 15.34 -0.67 2.16
C GLY A 132 16.58 -0.94 3.01
N PRO A 133 17.07 0.08 3.72
CA PRO A 133 18.35 0.02 4.42
C PRO A 133 18.31 -0.85 5.68
N LEU A 134 17.14 -1.28 6.13
CA LEU A 134 16.98 -2.03 7.37
C LEU A 134 16.58 -3.48 7.09
N VAL A 135 17.08 -4.38 7.94
CA VAL A 135 16.69 -5.79 8.01
C VAL A 135 16.28 -6.06 9.45
N LEU A 136 15.16 -6.74 9.63
CA LEU A 136 14.75 -7.28 10.93
C LEU A 136 15.27 -8.71 11.05
N SER A 137 15.98 -9.01 12.13
CA SER A 137 16.46 -10.35 12.44
C SER A 137 16.05 -10.71 13.86
N GLU A 138 15.55 -11.92 14.08
CA GLU A 138 15.28 -12.41 15.42
C GLU A 138 16.48 -13.21 15.94
N THR A 139 16.93 -12.91 17.16
CA THR A 139 17.98 -13.67 17.84
C THR A 139 17.60 -13.85 19.30
N ASN A 140 17.54 -15.10 19.75
CA ASN A 140 17.15 -15.46 21.12
C ASN A 140 15.79 -14.88 21.56
N GLY A 141 14.81 -14.79 20.65
CA GLY A 141 13.49 -14.22 20.94
C GLY A 141 13.43 -12.69 20.93
N PHE A 142 14.51 -12.00 20.56
CA PHE A 142 14.56 -10.55 20.44
C PHE A 142 14.72 -10.12 18.98
N VAL A 143 13.87 -9.20 18.54
CA VAL A 143 14.01 -8.54 17.23
C VAL A 143 15.14 -7.53 17.31
N GLN A 144 16.14 -7.72 16.46
CA GLN A 144 17.26 -6.82 16.24
C GLN A 144 17.08 -6.15 14.87
N ILE A 145 17.44 -4.86 14.79
CA ILE A 145 17.47 -4.11 13.54
C ILE A 145 18.92 -4.04 13.08
N GLN A 146 19.18 -4.41 11.83
CA GLN A 146 20.50 -4.35 11.23
C GLN A 146 20.45 -3.56 9.94
N LYS A 147 21.61 -3.05 9.50
CA LYS A 147 21.75 -2.41 8.20
C LYS A 147 21.84 -3.48 7.10
N ARG A 148 21.07 -3.32 6.03
CA ARG A 148 21.16 -4.15 4.82
C ARG A 148 22.47 -3.89 4.08
N THR A 149 22.99 -4.88 3.36
CA THR A 149 24.22 -4.71 2.54
C THR A 149 23.92 -4.25 1.11
N THR A 150 22.79 -4.70 0.54
CA THR A 150 22.32 -4.30 -0.79
C THR A 150 21.02 -3.54 -0.65
N LEU A 151 21.04 -2.23 -0.91
CA LEU A 151 19.93 -1.32 -0.60
C LEU A 151 19.82 -0.20 -1.63
N TRP A 152 18.59 0.21 -1.95
CA TRP A 152 18.36 1.29 -2.92
C TRP A 152 18.81 2.66 -2.39
N THR A 153 18.75 2.86 -1.07
CA THR A 153 19.22 4.09 -0.44
C THR A 153 20.74 4.28 -0.49
N PHE A 154 21.48 3.39 -1.16
CA PHE A 154 22.92 3.57 -1.37
C PHE A 154 23.18 4.79 -2.26
N ASN A 155 22.40 4.94 -3.34
CA ASN A 155 22.54 6.03 -4.31
C ASN A 155 21.23 6.73 -4.68
N GLN A 156 20.12 6.40 -4.01
CA GLN A 156 18.83 7.08 -4.16
C GLN A 156 18.37 7.66 -2.82
N ASN A 157 17.71 8.81 -2.83
CA ASN A 157 16.95 9.30 -1.69
C ASN A 157 15.58 8.61 -1.75
N VAL A 158 15.19 7.83 -0.74
CA VAL A 158 13.96 7.01 -0.81
C VAL A 158 12.97 7.40 0.28
N ILE A 159 11.73 7.71 -0.13
CA ILE A 159 10.59 7.93 0.74
C ILE A 159 9.69 6.69 0.69
N TYR A 160 9.55 5.99 1.81
CA TYR A 160 8.58 4.92 1.98
C TYR A 160 7.29 5.52 2.56
N ILE A 161 6.15 5.34 1.89
CA ILE A 161 4.87 5.91 2.33
C ILE A 161 3.86 4.78 2.53
N ASP A 162 3.35 4.63 3.75
CA ASP A 162 2.25 3.71 4.01
C ASP A 162 0.97 4.28 3.38
N ASN A 163 0.47 3.63 2.33
CA ASN A 163 -0.66 4.12 1.55
C ASN A 163 -1.56 2.95 1.12
N PRO A 164 -2.87 3.17 0.92
CA PRO A 164 -3.63 4.41 1.16
C PRO A 164 -3.83 4.73 2.65
N VAL A 165 -4.55 5.81 2.96
CA VAL A 165 -4.93 6.17 4.34
C VAL A 165 -5.55 4.96 5.05
N GLY A 166 -5.08 4.64 6.26
CA GLY A 166 -5.48 3.45 7.03
C GLY A 166 -4.52 2.26 6.93
N THR A 167 -3.55 2.33 6.01
CA THR A 167 -2.50 1.30 5.82
C THR A 167 -1.36 1.48 6.81
N GLY A 168 -0.86 0.39 7.38
CA GLY A 168 0.33 0.43 8.24
C GLY A 168 0.19 1.41 9.41
N PHE A 169 1.10 2.38 9.48
CA PHE A 169 1.02 3.46 10.46
C PHE A 169 0.12 4.63 10.04
N SER A 170 -0.25 4.74 8.76
CA SER A 170 -1.19 5.74 8.27
C SER A 170 -2.58 5.51 8.84
N TYR A 171 -3.31 6.59 9.17
CA TYR A 171 -4.56 6.48 9.89
C TYR A 171 -5.60 7.50 9.44
N ALA A 172 -6.86 7.17 9.69
CA ALA A 172 -8.00 8.08 9.64
C ALA A 172 -8.76 8.03 10.97
N GLN A 173 -9.26 9.18 11.42
CA GLN A 173 -10.12 9.26 12.60
C GLN A 173 -11.58 8.87 12.29
N HIS A 174 -11.98 8.87 11.02
CA HIS A 174 -13.31 8.47 10.58
C HIS A 174 -13.23 7.56 9.34
N PRO A 175 -14.03 6.48 9.25
CA PRO A 175 -13.99 5.55 8.12
C PRO A 175 -14.30 6.16 6.75
N ASP A 176 -15.02 7.28 6.71
CA ASP A 176 -15.33 8.01 5.47
C ASP A 176 -14.10 8.69 4.85
N LEU A 177 -12.99 8.79 5.60
CA LEU A 177 -11.74 9.37 5.12
C LEU A 177 -10.80 8.34 4.49
N TYR A 178 -11.19 7.06 4.46
CA TYR A 178 -10.45 6.06 3.68
C TYR A 178 -10.64 6.33 2.19
N ALA A 179 -9.55 6.26 1.42
CA ALA A 179 -9.61 6.37 -0.03
C ALA A 179 -10.52 5.27 -0.61
N ARG A 180 -11.37 5.65 -1.56
CA ARG A 180 -12.35 4.77 -2.21
C ARG A 180 -11.99 4.40 -3.65
N ASN A 181 -10.99 5.08 -4.21
CA ASN A 181 -10.48 4.85 -5.56
C ASN A 181 -9.05 5.43 -5.68
N GLU A 182 -8.39 5.10 -6.77
CA GLU A 182 -7.00 5.45 -7.04
C GLU A 182 -6.81 6.95 -7.29
N VAL A 183 -7.84 7.66 -7.77
CA VAL A 183 -7.83 9.13 -7.89
C VAL A 183 -7.58 9.77 -6.52
N GLN A 184 -8.37 9.36 -5.51
CA GLN A 184 -8.18 9.84 -4.13
C GLN A 184 -6.82 9.40 -3.55
N VAL A 185 -6.31 8.23 -3.94
CA VAL A 185 -4.95 7.81 -3.54
C VAL A 185 -3.89 8.75 -4.10
N GLY A 186 -3.96 9.04 -5.41
CA GLY A 186 -3.06 9.98 -6.07
C GLY A 186 -3.12 11.38 -5.47
N GLU A 187 -4.32 11.90 -5.19
CA GLU A 187 -4.51 13.20 -4.52
C GLU A 187 -3.87 13.24 -3.13
N ASN A 188 -4.11 12.23 -2.30
CA ASN A 188 -3.53 12.14 -0.95
C ASN A 188 -2.00 12.06 -1.01
N LEU A 189 -1.44 11.26 -1.91
CA LEU A 189 0.01 11.14 -2.12
C LEU A 189 0.63 12.46 -2.61
N TYR A 190 -0.05 13.18 -3.51
CA TYR A 190 0.37 14.49 -3.97
C TYR A 190 0.39 15.53 -2.84
N ILE A 191 -0.65 15.54 -1.99
CA ILE A 191 -0.69 16.40 -0.80
C ILE A 191 0.44 16.06 0.18
N ALA A 192 0.76 14.78 0.37
CA ALA A 192 1.89 14.38 1.20
C ALA A 192 3.24 14.80 0.61
N LEU A 193 3.46 14.60 -0.69
CA LEU A 193 4.72 14.94 -1.37
C LEU A 193 4.95 16.46 -1.43
N THR A 194 3.91 17.26 -1.68
CA THR A 194 4.03 18.73 -1.64
C THR A 194 4.38 19.24 -0.24
N GLN A 195 3.90 18.59 0.81
CA GLN A 195 4.31 18.88 2.19
C GLN A 195 5.74 18.40 2.47
N PHE A 196 6.14 17.24 1.95
CA PHE A 196 7.52 16.76 2.04
C PHE A 196 8.50 17.80 1.50
N TYR A 197 8.24 18.39 0.31
CA TYR A 197 9.09 19.44 -0.24
C TYR A 197 9.11 20.74 0.59
N LYS A 198 8.10 21.01 1.43
CA LYS A 198 8.16 22.13 2.38
C LYS A 198 9.10 21.83 3.55
N VAL A 199 9.17 20.57 3.99
CA VAL A 199 10.05 20.14 5.10
C VAL A 199 11.48 19.92 4.61
N PHE A 200 11.67 19.38 3.41
CA PHE A 200 12.95 19.05 2.80
C PHE A 200 13.11 19.75 1.43
N PRO A 201 13.13 21.09 1.39
CA PRO A 201 13.14 21.85 0.14
C PRO A 201 14.39 21.61 -0.70
N GLU A 202 15.49 21.15 -0.10
CA GLU A 202 16.72 20.86 -0.83
C GLU A 202 16.59 19.73 -1.87
N PHE A 203 15.58 18.86 -1.77
CA PHE A 203 15.34 17.77 -2.72
C PHE A 203 14.40 18.13 -3.87
N ALA A 204 13.80 19.34 -3.86
CA ALA A 204 12.83 19.75 -4.90
C ALA A 204 13.45 19.88 -6.30
N LYS A 205 14.79 19.96 -6.38
CA LYS A 205 15.55 20.03 -7.64
C LYS A 205 16.06 18.67 -8.12
N ASN A 206 15.90 17.62 -7.32
CA ASN A 206 16.44 16.31 -7.65
C ASN A 206 15.52 15.66 -8.67
N ASP A 207 16.08 14.86 -9.59
CA ASP A 207 15.26 14.04 -10.48
C ASP A 207 14.33 13.16 -9.64
N PHE A 208 13.03 13.19 -9.95
CA PHE A 208 12.02 12.52 -9.15
C PHE A 208 11.47 11.28 -9.87
N TYR A 209 11.35 10.18 -9.14
CA TYR A 209 10.85 8.91 -9.64
C TYR A 209 9.78 8.34 -8.71
N LEU A 210 8.84 7.60 -9.28
CA LEU A 210 7.91 6.78 -8.52
C LEU A 210 8.21 5.31 -8.78
N ALA A 211 8.22 4.51 -7.73
CA ALA A 211 8.34 3.08 -7.87
C ALA A 211 7.36 2.35 -6.95
N GLY A 212 6.95 1.16 -7.36
CA GLY A 212 6.06 0.34 -6.56
C GLY A 212 5.85 -1.02 -7.16
N GLU A 213 5.12 -1.86 -6.43
CA GLU A 213 4.93 -3.25 -6.80
C GLU A 213 3.52 -3.76 -6.56
N SER A 214 3.14 -4.86 -7.22
CA SER A 214 1.82 -5.47 -7.06
C SER A 214 0.71 -4.44 -7.34
N TYR A 215 -0.26 -4.25 -6.44
CA TYR A 215 -1.27 -3.19 -6.57
C TYR A 215 -0.65 -1.78 -6.57
N GLY A 216 0.57 -1.62 -6.06
CA GLY A 216 1.38 -0.41 -6.14
C GLY A 216 1.63 0.05 -7.57
N GLY A 217 1.53 -0.84 -8.56
CA GLY A 217 1.54 -0.46 -9.98
C GLY A 217 0.39 0.48 -10.36
N LYS A 218 -0.80 0.31 -9.78
CA LYS A 218 -1.92 1.24 -9.96
C LYS A 218 -1.67 2.56 -9.24
N TYR A 219 -1.24 2.49 -7.97
CA TYR A 219 -0.92 3.69 -7.20
C TYR A 219 0.14 4.57 -7.85
N VAL A 220 1.21 3.96 -8.37
CA VAL A 220 2.28 4.66 -9.08
C VAL A 220 1.76 5.35 -10.35
N ALA A 221 0.93 4.66 -11.12
CA ALA A 221 0.35 5.22 -12.36
C ALA A 221 -0.59 6.40 -12.05
N ASP A 222 -1.52 6.24 -11.12
CA ASP A 222 -2.46 7.31 -10.74
C ASP A 222 -1.74 8.48 -10.05
N PHE A 223 -0.72 8.20 -9.23
CA PHE A 223 0.07 9.27 -8.62
C PHE A 223 0.88 10.05 -9.67
N ALA A 224 1.48 9.36 -10.65
CA ALA A 224 2.15 10.02 -11.77
C ALA A 224 1.19 10.90 -12.58
N LEU A 225 -0.02 10.41 -12.84
CA LEU A 225 -1.06 11.18 -13.53
C LEU A 225 -1.47 12.41 -12.72
N THR A 226 -1.68 12.27 -11.41
CA THR A 226 -2.00 13.39 -10.53
C THR A 226 -0.89 14.44 -10.53
N ILE A 227 0.39 14.03 -10.48
CA ILE A 227 1.52 14.96 -10.61
C ILE A 227 1.47 15.68 -11.97
N HIS A 228 1.32 14.93 -13.06
CA HIS A 228 1.30 15.49 -14.42
C HIS A 228 0.21 16.57 -14.57
N VAL A 229 -1.01 16.27 -14.13
CA VAL A 229 -2.14 17.21 -14.19
C VAL A 229 -1.90 18.44 -13.31
N ASN A 230 -1.42 18.24 -12.08
CA ASN A 230 -1.22 19.38 -11.16
C ASN A 230 0.00 20.23 -11.50
N ASN A 231 1.02 19.68 -12.17
CA ASN A 231 2.21 20.42 -12.58
C ASN A 231 1.89 21.56 -13.57
N VAL A 232 0.81 21.46 -14.36
CA VAL A 232 0.41 22.47 -15.35
C VAL A 232 0.21 23.85 -14.71
N ASP A 233 -0.36 23.89 -13.50
CA ASP A 233 -0.67 25.13 -12.77
C ASP A 233 0.18 25.30 -11.50
N ALA A 234 1.20 24.46 -11.30
CA ALA A 234 1.98 24.43 -10.07
C ALA A 234 2.94 25.61 -9.97
N LYS A 235 2.99 26.24 -8.79
CA LYS A 235 4.02 27.24 -8.46
C LYS A 235 5.42 26.61 -8.33
N ILE A 236 5.47 25.34 -7.96
CA ILE A 236 6.68 24.52 -7.88
C ILE A 236 6.36 23.22 -8.59
N GLU A 237 6.98 23.01 -9.75
CA GLU A 237 6.84 21.79 -10.53
C GLU A 237 7.55 20.64 -9.82
N ILE A 238 6.89 19.48 -9.76
CA ILE A 238 7.54 18.24 -9.31
C ILE A 238 8.26 17.64 -10.53
N PRO A 239 9.61 17.50 -10.51
CA PRO A 239 10.39 17.11 -11.69
C PRO A 239 10.35 15.59 -11.95
N LEU A 240 9.16 15.03 -12.13
CA LEU A 240 8.93 13.61 -12.39
C LEU A 240 9.62 13.20 -13.70
N LYS A 241 10.57 12.26 -13.62
CA LYS A 241 11.36 11.74 -14.75
C LYS A 241 10.92 10.37 -15.22
N GLY A 242 10.29 9.58 -14.35
CA GLY A 242 9.82 8.26 -14.73
C GLY A 242 9.17 7.50 -13.60
N ILE A 243 8.61 6.35 -13.97
CA ILE A 243 8.01 5.39 -13.05
C ILE A 243 8.62 4.01 -13.25
N ALA A 244 8.66 3.20 -12.19
CA ALA A 244 9.07 1.80 -12.23
C ALA A 244 8.01 0.94 -11.51
N ILE A 245 7.53 -0.12 -12.18
CA ILE A 245 6.48 -0.99 -11.63
C ILE A 245 6.99 -2.43 -11.63
N GLY A 246 7.17 -3.01 -10.45
CA GLY A 246 7.55 -4.42 -10.26
C GLY A 246 6.32 -5.31 -10.13
N ASN A 247 6.19 -6.34 -10.97
CA ASN A 247 5.13 -7.35 -10.87
C ASN A 247 3.71 -6.76 -10.67
N GLY A 248 3.40 -5.64 -11.33
CA GLY A 248 2.24 -4.81 -10.99
C GLY A 248 0.93 -5.23 -11.65
N LEU A 249 -0.19 -5.20 -10.90
CA LEU A 249 -1.54 -5.45 -11.42
C LEU A 249 -2.07 -4.22 -12.19
N CYS A 250 -1.57 -3.99 -13.40
CA CYS A 250 -1.85 -2.77 -14.16
C CYS A 250 -3.10 -2.90 -15.03
N ASP A 251 -3.24 -4.01 -15.75
CA ASP A 251 -4.29 -4.25 -16.74
C ASP A 251 -4.95 -5.62 -16.52
N PRO A 252 -5.89 -5.74 -15.56
CA PRO A 252 -6.46 -7.03 -15.18
C PRO A 252 -7.05 -7.82 -16.35
N ALA A 253 -7.73 -7.16 -17.30
CA ALA A 253 -8.35 -7.84 -18.44
C ALA A 253 -7.33 -8.63 -19.28
N ASN A 254 -6.16 -8.05 -19.52
CA ASN A 254 -5.11 -8.66 -20.34
C ASN A 254 -4.09 -9.49 -19.54
N MET A 255 -4.05 -9.31 -18.21
CA MET A 255 -3.12 -10.02 -17.33
C MET A 255 -3.63 -11.37 -16.81
N LEU A 256 -4.90 -11.69 -17.00
CA LEU A 256 -5.52 -12.97 -16.61
C LEU A 256 -5.06 -14.13 -17.53
N VAL A 257 -3.77 -14.47 -17.47
CA VAL A 257 -3.12 -15.50 -18.31
C VAL A 257 -2.36 -16.54 -17.49
N TYR A 258 -2.80 -16.77 -16.25
CA TYR A 258 -2.21 -17.75 -15.32
C TYR A 258 -2.22 -19.17 -15.87
N SER A 259 -3.28 -19.57 -16.57
CA SER A 259 -3.44 -20.88 -17.20
C SER A 259 -2.26 -21.23 -18.10
N ASN A 260 -1.91 -20.32 -19.02
CA ASN A 260 -0.79 -20.49 -19.94
C ASN A 260 0.54 -20.55 -19.20
N TYR A 261 0.78 -19.62 -18.27
CA TYR A 261 2.03 -19.60 -17.50
C TYR A 261 2.22 -20.89 -16.71
N LEU A 262 1.21 -21.29 -15.92
CA LEU A 262 1.25 -22.50 -15.10
C LEU A 262 1.44 -23.77 -15.94
N ASN A 263 0.86 -23.83 -17.13
CA ASN A 263 1.06 -24.97 -18.04
C ASN A 263 2.49 -25.00 -18.59
N GLN A 264 3.02 -23.84 -19.01
CA GLN A 264 4.38 -23.73 -19.55
C GLN A 264 5.46 -24.12 -18.52
N VAL A 265 5.25 -23.81 -17.24
CA VAL A 265 6.16 -24.21 -16.15
C VAL A 265 5.86 -25.60 -15.59
N GLY A 266 4.92 -26.35 -16.17
CA GLY A 266 4.60 -27.73 -15.80
C GLY A 266 3.86 -27.88 -14.47
N LEU A 267 3.21 -26.81 -13.98
CA LEU A 267 2.41 -26.83 -12.75
C LEU A 267 0.99 -27.35 -13.00
N VAL A 268 0.47 -27.22 -14.22
CA VAL A 268 -0.83 -27.78 -14.62
C VAL A 268 -0.75 -28.53 -15.96
N ASP A 269 -1.53 -29.60 -16.08
CA ASP A 269 -1.73 -30.30 -17.35
C ASP A 269 -2.76 -29.57 -18.24
N ASP A 270 -3.04 -30.11 -19.42
CA ASP A 270 -3.98 -29.51 -20.38
C ASP A 270 -5.41 -29.41 -19.80
N HIS A 271 -5.79 -30.33 -18.92
CA HIS A 271 -7.10 -30.28 -18.26
C HIS A 271 -7.16 -29.12 -17.27
N GLY A 272 -6.17 -28.99 -16.38
CA GLY A 272 -6.07 -27.88 -15.44
C GLY A 272 -5.96 -26.52 -16.14
N LYS A 273 -5.21 -26.45 -17.25
CA LYS A 273 -5.12 -25.27 -18.11
C LYS A 273 -6.50 -24.84 -18.62
N ASN A 274 -7.26 -25.76 -19.23
CA ASN A 274 -8.57 -25.47 -19.80
C ASN A 274 -9.58 -24.97 -18.74
N LEU A 275 -9.53 -25.52 -17.52
CA LEU A 275 -10.36 -25.06 -16.40
C LEU A 275 -10.04 -23.62 -15.98
N LEU A 276 -8.75 -23.28 -15.89
CA LEU A 276 -8.31 -21.93 -15.55
C LEU A 276 -8.63 -20.92 -16.67
N GLU A 277 -8.42 -21.29 -17.94
CA GLU A 277 -8.75 -20.43 -19.09
C GLU A 277 -10.23 -20.02 -19.14
N GLN A 278 -11.15 -20.88 -18.68
CA GLN A 278 -12.58 -20.54 -18.62
C GLN A 278 -12.85 -19.46 -17.58
N LYS A 279 -12.26 -19.58 -16.39
CA LYS A 279 -12.39 -18.58 -15.30
C LYS A 279 -11.72 -17.26 -15.67
N GLU A 280 -10.58 -17.32 -16.35
CA GLU A 280 -9.90 -16.13 -16.86
C GLU A 280 -10.76 -15.35 -17.84
N LYS A 281 -11.39 -16.04 -18.80
CA LYS A 281 -12.33 -15.42 -19.76
C LYS A 281 -13.56 -14.83 -19.06
N GLU A 282 -14.07 -15.50 -18.02
CA GLU A 282 -15.16 -14.99 -17.20
C GLU A 282 -14.77 -13.69 -16.48
N ALA A 283 -13.62 -13.68 -15.78
CA ALA A 283 -13.12 -12.49 -15.10
C ALA A 283 -12.83 -11.33 -16.06
N ALA A 284 -12.22 -11.60 -17.21
CA ALA A 284 -11.96 -10.59 -18.23
C ALA A 284 -13.26 -9.96 -18.77
N LYS A 285 -14.28 -10.78 -19.05
CA LYS A 285 -15.60 -10.28 -19.47
C LYS A 285 -16.25 -9.41 -18.40
N LEU A 286 -16.17 -9.80 -17.12
CA LEU A 286 -16.71 -9.00 -16.02
C LEU A 286 -15.99 -7.64 -15.90
N VAL A 287 -14.67 -7.62 -16.13
CA VAL A 287 -13.90 -6.37 -16.23
C VAL A 287 -14.42 -5.49 -17.37
N GLU A 288 -14.61 -6.04 -18.58
CA GLU A 288 -15.13 -5.30 -19.74
C GLU A 288 -16.56 -4.74 -19.50
N GLU A 289 -17.38 -5.45 -18.71
CA GLU A 289 -18.72 -5.03 -18.32
C GLU A 289 -18.73 -4.04 -17.12
N ASN A 290 -17.57 -3.63 -16.59
CA ASN A 290 -17.40 -2.81 -15.38
C ASN A 290 -17.99 -3.43 -14.10
N LYS A 291 -18.07 -4.76 -14.05
CA LYS A 291 -18.55 -5.54 -12.89
C LYS A 291 -17.41 -5.88 -11.94
N TRP A 292 -16.85 -4.86 -11.31
CA TRP A 292 -15.59 -4.96 -10.56
C TRP A 292 -15.61 -5.96 -9.42
N SER A 293 -16.66 -5.95 -8.59
CA SER A 293 -16.77 -6.87 -7.44
C SER A 293 -16.84 -8.32 -7.90
N GLU A 294 -17.68 -8.61 -8.88
CA GLU A 294 -17.78 -9.97 -9.44
C GLU A 294 -16.49 -10.40 -10.13
N ALA A 295 -15.83 -9.51 -10.88
CA ALA A 295 -14.54 -9.80 -11.50
C ALA A 295 -13.47 -10.17 -10.47
N VAL A 296 -13.43 -9.43 -9.35
CA VAL A 296 -12.52 -9.68 -8.23
C VAL A 296 -12.82 -11.02 -7.56
N ASP A 297 -14.09 -11.37 -7.36
CA ASP A 297 -14.47 -12.67 -6.80
C ASP A 297 -14.00 -13.84 -7.68
N VAL A 298 -14.18 -13.73 -9.01
CA VAL A 298 -13.69 -14.74 -9.95
C VAL A 298 -12.16 -14.80 -9.95
N PHE A 299 -11.48 -13.65 -9.98
CA PHE A 299 -10.03 -13.57 -9.87
C PHE A 299 -9.51 -14.26 -8.60
N TYR A 300 -10.06 -13.96 -7.44
CA TYR A 300 -9.67 -14.62 -6.20
C TYR A 300 -9.95 -16.13 -6.23
N SER A 301 -11.02 -16.58 -6.89
CA SER A 301 -11.28 -18.02 -7.08
C SER A 301 -10.19 -18.74 -7.89
N ILE A 302 -9.51 -18.01 -8.79
CA ILE A 302 -8.35 -18.50 -9.55
C ILE A 302 -7.14 -18.58 -8.62
N VAL A 303 -6.78 -17.45 -8.00
CA VAL A 303 -5.49 -17.25 -7.32
C VAL A 303 -5.48 -17.81 -5.90
N ASN A 304 -6.40 -17.41 -5.03
CA ASN A 304 -6.36 -17.79 -3.60
C ASN A 304 -7.41 -18.83 -3.21
N GLY A 305 -8.38 -19.06 -4.08
CA GLY A 305 -9.66 -19.67 -3.72
C GLY A 305 -10.59 -18.66 -3.09
N GLY A 306 -11.88 -18.83 -3.35
CA GLY A 306 -12.89 -18.06 -2.63
C GLY A 306 -12.82 -18.38 -1.13
N LEU A 307 -13.48 -17.57 -0.31
CA LEU A 307 -13.54 -17.74 1.16
C LEU A 307 -13.98 -19.15 1.62
N ASN A 308 -14.61 -19.93 0.74
CA ASN A 308 -15.09 -21.29 0.97
C ASN A 308 -14.54 -22.33 -0.01
N ASP A 309 -13.60 -21.98 -0.89
CA ASP A 309 -13.11 -22.86 -1.94
C ASP A 309 -11.58 -23.02 -1.86
N ILE A 310 -11.11 -24.25 -2.04
CA ILE A 310 -9.69 -24.52 -2.22
C ILE A 310 -9.38 -23.98 -3.61
N GLY A 311 -8.63 -22.87 -3.71
CA GLY A 311 -8.49 -22.15 -4.99
C GLY A 311 -8.19 -23.02 -6.18
N SER A 312 -8.69 -22.60 -7.35
CA SER A 312 -8.61 -23.41 -8.57
C SER A 312 -7.17 -23.87 -8.80
N ILE A 313 -6.18 -22.99 -8.58
CA ILE A 313 -4.76 -23.33 -8.65
C ILE A 313 -4.35 -24.36 -7.57
N LYS A 314 -4.76 -24.23 -6.31
CA LYS A 314 -4.47 -25.25 -5.29
C LYS A 314 -5.12 -26.59 -5.62
N ASN A 315 -6.33 -26.60 -6.19
CA ASN A 315 -7.00 -27.82 -6.64
C ASN A 315 -6.26 -28.50 -7.79
N VAL A 316 -5.77 -27.75 -8.77
CA VAL A 316 -5.09 -28.33 -9.94
C VAL A 316 -3.59 -28.60 -9.71
N THR A 317 -2.93 -27.86 -8.82
CA THR A 317 -1.47 -27.99 -8.57
C THR A 317 -1.12 -28.71 -7.26
N GLY A 318 -2.04 -28.75 -6.29
CA GLY A 318 -1.76 -29.22 -4.93
C GLY A 318 -0.97 -28.25 -4.04
N PHE A 319 -0.48 -27.10 -4.55
CA PHE A 319 0.32 -26.16 -3.77
C PHE A 319 -0.53 -25.23 -2.88
N SER A 320 -0.08 -25.04 -1.64
CA SER A 320 -0.73 -24.15 -0.65
C SER A 320 -0.09 -22.76 -0.55
N LYS A 321 1.07 -22.54 -1.17
CA LYS A 321 1.81 -21.26 -1.16
C LYS A 321 2.02 -20.77 -2.59
N LEU A 322 0.99 -20.17 -3.15
CA LEU A 322 0.96 -19.80 -4.57
C LEU A 322 2.02 -18.76 -4.95
N PHE A 323 2.28 -17.78 -4.10
CA PHE A 323 3.25 -16.71 -4.34
C PHE A 323 4.69 -17.19 -4.47
N ASN A 324 5.01 -18.44 -4.12
CA ASN A 324 6.36 -18.98 -4.34
C ASN A 324 6.64 -19.33 -5.81
N TYR A 325 5.60 -19.39 -6.66
CA TYR A 325 5.69 -19.91 -8.03
C TYR A 325 5.17 -18.93 -9.10
N LEU A 326 4.50 -17.85 -8.69
CA LEU A 326 3.92 -16.84 -9.58
C LEU A 326 4.72 -15.52 -9.66
N VAL A 327 5.97 -15.51 -9.19
CA VAL A 327 6.85 -14.31 -9.25
C VAL A 327 7.51 -14.18 -10.61
#